data_AF-A0A1L2ZRV6-F1
#
_entry.id   AF-A0A1L2ZRV6-F1
#
_cell.length_a   1.000
_cell.length_b   1.000
_cell.length_c   1.000
_cell.angle_alpha   90.00
_cell.angle_beta   90.00
_cell.angle_gamma   90.00
#
_symmetry.space_group_name_H-M   'P 1'
#
loop_
_entity.id
_entity.type
_entity.pdbx_description
1 polymer ?
#
loop_
_entity_poly.entity_id
_entity_poly.type
_entity_poly.pdbx_seq_one_letter_code
_entity_poly.pdbx_strand_id
1 'polypeptide(L)'
;MILILAILVAGGAIFWGIKGSKAPRENAETIHSNTWLVGLHEPTPNLPPTLLPEHPRAEDLQQLKLPVGLRGYRADHVDAVIDTLAQEIERLHGVLEERDKPAVISATDTSGG
;
A
#
# COMPACT_ATOMS: atom_id res chain seq x y z
N MET A 1 -6.53 -14.24 -25.68
CA MET A 1 -6.89 -12.98 -26.36
C MET A 1 -8.39 -12.66 -26.30
N ILE A 2 -9.30 -13.63 -26.42
CA ILE A 2 -10.75 -13.44 -26.30
C ILE A 2 -11.21 -12.83 -24.95
N LEU A 3 -10.49 -13.12 -23.86
CA LEU A 3 -10.81 -12.61 -22.51
C LEU A 3 -10.64 -11.08 -22.37
N ILE A 4 -9.64 -10.50 -23.05
CA ILE A 4 -9.35 -9.06 -23.02
C ILE A 4 -10.43 -8.28 -23.78
N LEU A 5 -10.94 -8.84 -24.88
CA LEU A 5 -12.00 -8.24 -25.68
C LEU A 5 -13.34 -8.18 -24.92
N ALA A 6 -13.64 -9.19 -24.08
CA ALA A 6 -14.86 -9.22 -23.27
C ALA A 6 -14.89 -8.13 -22.20
N ILE A 7 -13.75 -7.87 -21.55
CA ILE A 7 -13.62 -6.83 -20.50
C ILE A 7 -13.78 -5.43 -21.10
N LEU A 8 -13.25 -5.21 -22.31
CA LEU A 8 -13.32 -3.92 -22.99
C LEU A 8 -14.74 -3.55 -23.44
N VAL A 9 -15.57 -4.55 -23.81
CA VAL A 9 -16.98 -4.34 -24.19
C VAL A 9 -17.88 -4.12 -22.97
N ALA A 10 -17.59 -4.76 -21.83
CA ALA A 10 -18.37 -4.58 -20.60
C ALA A 10 -18.15 -3.20 -19.92
N GLY A 11 -16.96 -2.60 -20.09
CA GLY A 11 -16.63 -1.31 -19.47
C GLY A 11 -17.24 -0.07 -20.13
N GLY A 12 -17.58 -0.14 -21.42
CA GLY A 12 -18.02 1.03 -22.19
C GLY A 12 -19.47 1.48 -21.97
N ALA A 13 -20.35 0.61 -21.47
CA ALA A 13 -21.79 0.87 -21.37
C ALA A 13 -22.23 1.59 -20.08
N ILE A 14 -21.37 1.66 -19.05
CA ILE A 14 -21.73 2.21 -17.74
C ILE A 14 -21.50 3.74 -17.67
N PHE A 15 -20.73 4.31 -18.60
CA PHE A 15 -20.31 5.72 -18.50
C PHE A 15 -21.27 6.74 -19.14
N TRP A 16 -22.32 6.33 -19.87
CA TRP A 16 -23.20 7.28 -20.60
C TRP A 16 -24.48 7.70 -19.85
N GLY A 17 -24.78 7.13 -18.68
CA GLY A 17 -26.08 7.32 -18.01
C GLY A 17 -26.27 8.62 -17.21
N ILE A 18 -25.23 9.37 -16.88
CA ILE A 18 -25.33 10.52 -15.95
C ILE A 18 -25.32 11.84 -16.73
N LYS A 19 -26.37 12.07 -17.53
CA LYS A 19 -26.69 13.39 -18.10
C LYS A 19 -27.88 13.98 -17.35
N GLY A 20 -27.60 14.58 -16.20
CA GLY A 20 -28.59 15.30 -15.39
C GLY A 20 -28.43 16.81 -15.53
N SER A 21 -29.18 17.41 -16.45
CA SER A 21 -29.37 18.86 -16.56
C SER A 21 -30.27 19.33 -15.42
N LYS A 22 -29.87 20.34 -14.60
CA LYS A 22 -30.68 21.49 -14.10
C LYS A 22 -29.78 22.55 -13.43
N ALA A 23 -29.72 23.75 -14.01
CA ALA A 23 -29.65 25.01 -13.28
C ALA A 23 -31.09 25.58 -13.21
N PRO A 24 -31.45 26.66 -12.47
CA PRO A 24 -30.66 27.50 -11.56
C PRO A 24 -31.37 27.68 -10.17
N ARG A 25 -30.63 28.14 -9.15
CA ARG A 25 -31.23 28.82 -8.00
C ARG A 25 -30.32 29.94 -7.51
N GLU A 26 -30.76 31.15 -7.81
CA GLU A 26 -30.41 32.40 -7.16
C GLU A 26 -30.75 32.32 -5.66
N ASN A 27 -29.75 32.58 -4.82
CA ASN A 27 -29.92 33.18 -3.49
C ASN A 27 -28.52 33.61 -3.04
N ALA A 28 -28.30 34.91 -3.13
CA ALA A 28 -27.15 35.58 -2.57
C ALA A 28 -27.22 35.48 -1.04
N GLU A 29 -26.33 34.70 -0.44
CA GLU A 29 -25.85 34.96 0.90
C GLU A 29 -24.33 34.83 0.90
N THR A 30 -23.69 35.99 0.77
CA THR A 30 -22.24 36.21 0.79
C THR A 30 -21.71 36.03 2.21
N ILE A 31 -21.82 34.82 2.77
CA ILE A 31 -21.23 34.43 4.05
C ILE A 31 -20.56 33.06 3.90
N HIS A 32 -19.44 32.98 3.17
CA HIS A 32 -18.56 31.81 3.28
C HIS A 32 -17.17 31.91 2.63
N SER A 33 -16.48 33.05 2.71
CA SER A 33 -15.10 33.13 2.19
C SER A 33 -14.04 32.54 3.14
N ASN A 34 -14.39 32.11 4.35
CA ASN A 34 -13.40 31.68 5.36
C ASN A 34 -13.73 30.39 6.14
N THR A 35 -14.92 29.80 6.05
CA THR A 35 -15.19 28.52 6.73
C THR A 35 -14.49 27.33 6.08
N TRP A 36 -14.10 27.41 4.79
CA TRP A 36 -13.22 26.41 4.17
C TRP A 36 -11.85 26.28 4.87
N LEU A 37 -11.38 27.31 5.59
CA LEU A 37 -10.10 27.23 6.33
C LEU A 37 -10.23 26.58 7.72
N VAL A 38 -11.43 26.50 8.30
CA VAL A 38 -11.64 25.88 9.64
C VAL A 38 -11.66 24.34 9.57
N GLY A 39 -11.90 23.76 8.38
CA GLY A 39 -11.91 22.32 8.14
C GLY A 39 -10.55 21.69 7.77
N LEU A 40 -9.49 22.50 7.68
CA LEU A 40 -8.12 22.03 7.37
C LEU A 40 -7.28 21.76 8.64
N HIS A 41 -7.90 21.64 9.82
CA HIS A 41 -7.17 21.11 10.97
C HIS A 41 -6.82 19.66 10.66
N GLU A 42 -5.53 19.43 10.38
CA GLU A 42 -5.02 18.11 10.08
C GLU A 42 -5.34 17.20 11.27
N PRO A 43 -6.14 16.12 11.08
CA PRO A 43 -6.44 15.19 12.15
C PRO A 43 -5.10 14.72 12.70
N THR A 44 -4.79 15.06 13.95
CA THR A 44 -3.51 14.69 14.56
C THR A 44 -3.56 13.17 14.73
N PRO A 45 -2.79 12.39 13.95
CA PRO A 45 -2.95 10.95 13.99
C PRO A 45 -2.28 10.45 15.25
N ASN A 46 -3.04 10.30 16.33
CA ASN A 46 -2.58 9.73 17.58
C ASN A 46 -2.63 8.20 17.49
N LEU A 47 -1.80 7.62 16.63
CA LEU A 47 -1.55 6.19 16.64
C LEU A 47 -0.23 5.92 17.37
N PRO A 48 -0.18 4.87 18.24
CA PRO A 48 1.08 4.46 18.82
C PRO A 48 2.06 4.08 17.71
N PRO A 49 3.35 4.45 17.82
CA PRO A 49 4.35 4.08 16.83
C PRO A 49 4.44 2.55 16.77
N THR A 50 4.00 1.97 15.65
CA THR A 50 4.16 0.53 15.42
C THR A 50 5.56 0.32 14.87
N LEU A 51 6.51 0.01 15.76
CA LEU A 51 7.88 -0.27 15.37
C LEU A 51 7.97 -1.70 14.85
N LEU A 52 8.59 -1.87 13.68
CA LEU A 52 8.97 -3.18 13.20
C LEU A 52 10.09 -3.75 14.09
N PRO A 53 10.12 -5.08 14.30
CA PRO A 53 11.23 -5.72 14.99
C PRO A 53 12.52 -5.61 14.16
N GLU A 54 13.66 -5.91 14.78
CA GLU A 54 14.99 -5.80 14.15
C GLU A 54 15.12 -6.67 12.89
N HIS A 55 14.43 -7.82 12.87
CA HIS A 55 14.37 -8.75 11.75
C HIS A 55 12.89 -8.96 11.34
N PRO A 56 12.30 -8.03 10.55
CA PRO A 56 10.88 -8.07 10.22
C PRO A 56 10.54 -9.24 9.30
N ARG A 57 9.52 -10.00 9.65
CA ARG A 57 8.89 -11.02 8.79
C ARG A 57 7.73 -10.40 7.99
N ALA A 58 7.27 -11.12 6.97
CA ALA A 58 6.12 -10.71 6.15
C ALA A 58 4.86 -10.47 7.01
N GLU A 59 4.68 -11.27 8.07
CA GLU A 59 3.56 -11.18 9.03
C GLU A 59 3.57 -9.89 9.84
N ASP A 60 4.75 -9.35 10.16
CA ASP A 60 4.89 -8.12 10.95
C ASP A 60 4.38 -6.90 10.18
N LEU A 61 4.46 -6.93 8.84
CA LEU A 61 3.95 -5.85 8.00
C LEU A 61 2.43 -5.75 8.04
N GLN A 62 1.71 -6.85 8.26
CA GLN A 62 0.25 -6.85 8.36
C GLN A 62 -0.25 -6.17 9.65
N GLN A 63 0.63 -6.00 10.63
CA GLN A 63 0.32 -5.37 11.90
C GLN A 63 0.60 -3.85 11.89
N LEU A 64 1.22 -3.32 10.82
CA LEU A 64 1.52 -1.91 10.68
C LEU A 64 0.23 -1.08 10.66
N LYS A 65 0.12 -0.14 11.60
CA LYS A 65 -0.98 0.81 11.65
C LYS A 65 -0.50 2.16 11.14
N LEU A 66 -0.81 2.43 9.88
CA LEU A 66 -0.44 3.67 9.22
C LEU A 66 -1.53 4.73 9.43
N PRO A 67 -1.18 5.93 9.94
CA PRO A 67 -2.14 7.00 10.09
C PRO A 67 -2.61 7.55 8.74
N VAL A 68 -3.89 7.92 8.66
CA VAL A 68 -4.47 8.56 7.47
C VAL A 68 -4.42 10.09 7.64
N GLY A 69 -3.87 10.79 6.64
CA GLY A 69 -3.76 12.26 6.63
C GLY A 69 -4.47 12.90 5.44
N LEU A 70 -4.78 14.20 5.55
CA LEU A 70 -5.45 14.98 4.48
C LEU A 70 -4.60 15.10 3.20
N ARG A 71 -3.28 14.87 3.30
CA ARG A 71 -2.32 14.81 2.19
C ARG A 71 -1.44 13.57 2.27
N GLY A 72 -2.03 12.42 2.60
CA GLY A 72 -1.35 11.13 2.65
C GLY A 72 -1.20 10.46 1.28
N TYR A 73 -0.41 9.38 1.24
CA TYR A 73 -0.41 8.45 0.11
C TYR A 73 -1.77 7.75 -0.03
N ARG A 74 -2.11 7.28 -1.23
CA ARG A 74 -3.33 6.49 -1.46
C ARG A 74 -3.21 5.14 -0.74
N ALA A 75 -4.21 4.79 0.07
CA ALA A 75 -4.19 3.56 0.87
C ALA A 75 -3.98 2.31 0.00
N ASP A 76 -4.68 2.18 -1.12
CA ASP A 76 -4.55 1.04 -2.04
C ASP A 76 -3.16 0.91 -2.67
N HIS A 77 -2.47 2.03 -2.92
CA HIS A 77 -1.09 2.00 -3.40
C HIS A 77 -0.12 1.59 -2.29
N VAL A 78 -0.34 2.09 -1.07
CA VAL A 78 0.47 1.72 0.09
C VAL A 78 0.29 0.22 0.38
N ASP A 79 -0.93 -0.28 0.33
CA ASP A 79 -1.26 -1.69 0.51
C ASP A 79 -0.53 -2.55 -0.54
N ALA A 80 -0.60 -2.18 -1.82
CA ALA A 80 0.10 -2.89 -2.89
C ALA A 80 1.63 -2.89 -2.73
N VAL A 81 2.19 -1.79 -2.21
CA VAL A 81 3.63 -1.70 -1.89
C VAL A 81 3.97 -2.59 -0.70
N ILE A 82 3.13 -2.61 0.34
CA ILE A 82 3.31 -3.48 1.51
C ILE A 82 3.25 -4.96 1.10
N ASP A 83 2.32 -5.34 0.24
CA ASP A 83 2.21 -6.70 -0.29
C ASP A 83 3.45 -7.11 -1.08
N THR A 84 3.99 -6.20 -1.89
CA THR A 84 5.22 -6.43 -2.65
C THR A 84 6.43 -6.55 -1.71
N LEU A 85 6.49 -5.70 -0.69
CA LEU A 85 7.55 -5.71 0.30
C LEU A 85 7.52 -7.01 1.13
N ALA A 86 6.34 -7.49 1.50
CA ALA A 86 6.16 -8.76 2.21
C ALA A 86 6.74 -9.94 1.42
N GLN A 87 6.44 -10.01 0.11
CA GLN A 87 6.97 -11.04 -0.78
C GLN A 87 8.51 -10.97 -0.88
N GLU A 88 9.06 -9.77 -0.96
CA GLU A 88 10.50 -9.58 -1.08
C GLU A 88 11.24 -9.92 0.21
N ILE A 89 10.67 -9.58 1.36
CA ILE A 89 11.22 -9.96 2.68
C ILE A 89 11.29 -11.49 2.81
N GLU A 90 10.24 -12.21 2.40
CA GLU A 90 10.22 -13.66 2.43
C GLU A 90 11.29 -14.26 1.50
N ARG A 91 11.38 -13.72 0.27
CA ARG A 91 12.39 -14.11 -0.70
C ARG A 91 13.81 -13.91 -0.16
N LEU A 92 14.07 -12.77 0.49
CA LEU A 92 15.37 -12.44 1.06
C LEU A 92 15.74 -13.37 2.22
N HIS A 93 14.78 -13.70 3.10
CA HIS A 93 15.02 -14.66 4.18
C HIS A 93 15.39 -16.04 3.64
N GLY A 94 14.68 -16.55 2.62
CA GLY A 94 15.05 -17.83 2.01
C GLY A 94 16.46 -17.83 1.41
N VAL A 95 16.89 -16.71 0.82
CA VAL A 95 18.27 -16.55 0.32
C VAL A 95 19.29 -16.55 1.47
N LEU A 96 18.99 -15.90 2.59
CA LEU A 96 19.88 -15.86 3.74
C LEU A 96 19.99 -17.25 4.40
N GLU A 97 18.89 -17.97 4.55
CA GLU A 97 18.88 -19.33 5.10
C GLU A 97 19.69 -20.30 4.23
N GLU A 98 19.62 -20.18 2.91
CA GLU A 98 20.42 -21.01 2.00
C GLU A 98 21.91 -20.65 2.07
N ARG A 99 22.26 -19.38 2.30
CA ARG A 99 23.65 -18.93 2.46
C ARG A 99 24.23 -19.30 3.82
N ASP A 100 23.41 -19.35 4.86
CA ASP A 100 23.83 -19.64 6.23
C ASP A 100 23.93 -21.15 6.51
N LYS A 101 23.37 -22.00 5.64
CA LYS A 101 23.72 -23.42 5.63
C LYS A 101 25.23 -23.52 5.43
N PRO A 102 25.97 -24.03 6.43
CA PRO A 102 27.42 -24.10 6.33
C PRO A 102 27.73 -24.92 5.09
N ALA A 103 28.52 -24.34 4.18
CA ALA A 103 29.16 -25.10 3.14
C ALA A 103 29.99 -26.16 3.87
N VAL A 104 29.46 -27.37 3.95
CA VAL A 104 30.17 -28.59 4.36
C VAL A 104 31.14 -28.92 3.22
N ILE A 105 32.09 -28.01 2.99
CA ILE A 105 33.31 -28.31 2.26
C ILE A 105 34.24 -28.91 3.30
N SER A 106 34.14 -30.24 3.37
CA SER A 106 35.30 -31.12 3.41
C SER A 106 36.52 -30.51 4.10
N ALA A 107 36.56 -30.65 5.43
CA ALA A 107 37.80 -31.14 6.02
C ALA A 107 38.02 -32.55 5.45
N THR A 108 38.47 -32.65 4.18
CA THR A 108 39.20 -33.85 3.78
C THR A 108 40.43 -33.82 4.63
N ASP A 109 40.50 -34.76 5.54
CA ASP A 109 41.71 -35.27 6.15
C ASP A 109 42.81 -35.37 5.07
N THR A 110 43.57 -34.29 4.85
CA THR A 110 44.96 -34.36 4.41
C THR A 110 45.77 -34.52 5.69
N SER A 111 45.58 -35.67 6.32
CA SER A 111 46.43 -36.17 7.38
C SER A 111 46.54 -37.68 7.18
N GLY A 112 47.75 -38.14 6.89
CA GLY A 112 48.07 -39.52 6.51
C GLY A 112 48.56 -39.55 5.07
N GLY A 113 49.83 -39.81 4.78
CA GLY A 113 50.96 -40.30 5.57
C GLY A 113 52.02 -40.73 4.56
#